data_AF-R7T0W3-F1
#
_entry.id   AF-R7T0W3-F1
#
_cell.length_a   1.000
_cell.length_b   1.000
_cell.length_c   1.000
_cell.angle_alpha   90.00
_cell.angle_beta   90.00
_cell.angle_gamma   90.00
#
_symmetry.space_group_name_H-M   'P 1'
#
loop_
_entity.id
_entity.type
_entity.pdbx_description
1 polymer ?
#
loop_
_entity_poly.entity_id
_entity_poly.type
_entity_poly.pdbx_seq_one_letter_code
_entity_poly.pdbx_strand_id
1 'polypeptide(L)'
;MECALGTEKAWTIGQDVRSIKGKSKVAPELVALNIPPSRASVALRATSNSWKTQKVNGIKHIRRTIRLLMKNLLAQSAMSFSGKQTAHARPANPANHRRMLFAASCAASLLTLILTVAAAQLPLFDSSPKILLSPGTGPATFSLRRTLASAVLRWDAFHFAHIAKEGYVYEHEWAFFPGVPSLMRALGALLRVPTASVGSPQQLSWEDVLVGGVLGSMLSVHSVLTLYDLTLELLGSPSVALLASMLSLLPSSPATFRVAGYTEALFAWCSYLAIEGSGGMLYCAKEQWLFAAFSFMVAATSRSNGIFLAGFILYGLIAEPFLKHRKVNLGSAIYAVALSAMVVSPFVYLQYSAYRVFCADGSEPAPWCDSLLPSIYSYAQSKYWNVGFLRYWTLQQLPNFLLGAPPLALLFAYTLHYSRAALIPRLRALITSSPASGKSNESRNEGRATTSPFLHPALAPHAIHALLMCLLLLFASHTQIVLRFAATMPCTYWAAAWLLVERPALGRWWVGWSVVWGAVSCVLWGAFLPPA
;
A
#
# COMPACT_ATOMS: atom_id res chain seq x y z
N MET A 1 28.99 -5.40 8.86
CA MET A 1 27.55 -5.45 9.18
C MET A 1 27.20 -4.71 10.48
N GLU A 2 28.16 -4.05 11.14
CA GLU A 2 27.94 -3.17 12.32
C GLU A 2 27.43 -1.76 11.97
N CYS A 3 27.48 -1.31 10.70
CA CYS A 3 26.93 0.00 10.31
C CYS A 3 25.40 0.11 10.39
N ALA A 4 24.67 -1.01 10.51
CA ALA A 4 23.22 -0.99 10.68
C ALA A 4 22.79 -0.69 12.13
N LEU A 5 23.72 -0.72 13.10
CA LEU A 5 23.47 -0.33 14.49
C LEU A 5 23.49 1.21 14.68
N GLY A 6 23.86 1.98 13.65
CA GLY A 6 23.86 3.45 13.69
C GLY A 6 22.49 4.11 13.49
N THR A 7 21.44 3.35 13.15
CA THR A 7 20.09 3.89 12.91
C THR A 7 19.34 4.23 14.21
N GLU A 8 19.87 3.84 15.38
CA GLU A 8 19.31 4.17 16.70
C GLU A 8 19.35 5.66 17.06
N LYS A 9 20.18 6.49 16.41
CA LYS A 9 20.29 7.93 16.70
C LYS A 9 19.54 8.87 15.75
N ALA A 10 18.86 8.35 14.72
CA ALA A 10 18.18 9.21 13.74
C ALA A 10 16.79 9.72 14.18
N TRP A 11 16.29 9.30 15.35
CA TRP A 11 14.97 9.69 15.87
C TRP A 11 15.00 10.50 17.18
N THR A 12 16.14 11.07 17.56
CA THR A 12 16.26 12.06 18.65
C THR A 12 16.96 13.33 18.16
N ILE A 13 16.22 14.22 17.47
CA ILE A 13 16.66 15.62 17.31
C ILE A 13 15.88 16.46 18.31
N GLY A 14 16.55 16.79 19.40
CA GLY A 14 16.00 17.63 20.45
C GLY A 14 17.00 17.98 21.54
N GLN A 15 18.28 18.24 21.20
CA GLN A 15 19.22 19.03 22.00
C GLN A 15 20.54 19.18 21.25
N ASP A 16 20.75 20.35 20.63
CA ASP A 16 22.01 21.13 20.62
C ASP A 16 21.96 22.18 19.51
N VAL A 17 21.24 23.28 19.82
CA VAL A 17 21.44 24.56 19.15
C VAL A 17 22.24 25.45 20.11
N ARG A 18 23.57 25.37 20.02
CA ARG A 18 24.51 26.46 20.31
C ARG A 18 25.95 26.00 20.06
N SER A 19 26.74 26.86 19.41
CA SER A 19 28.10 26.63 18.87
C SER A 19 28.06 25.85 17.55
N ILE A 20 28.21 26.47 16.38
CA ILE A 20 29.50 26.97 15.87
C ILE A 20 29.24 28.25 15.06
N LYS A 21 29.74 29.38 15.57
CA LYS A 21 30.00 30.58 14.77
C LYS A 21 31.37 30.42 14.10
N GLY A 22 31.43 30.63 12.79
CA GLY A 22 32.61 31.16 12.11
C GLY A 22 33.63 30.14 11.62
N LYS A 23 33.66 29.92 10.30
CA LYS A 23 34.76 30.28 9.37
C LYS A 23 34.64 29.44 8.10
N SER A 24 34.35 30.15 7.01
CA SER A 24 34.50 29.66 5.63
C SER A 24 35.94 29.18 5.41
N LYS A 25 36.11 27.92 5.00
CA LYS A 25 37.31 27.44 4.31
C LYS A 25 36.86 26.61 3.13
N VAL A 26 37.04 27.19 1.95
CA VAL A 26 36.96 26.54 0.64
C VAL A 26 38.17 25.60 0.52
N ALA A 27 37.94 24.33 0.20
CA ALA A 27 39.01 23.37 -0.10
C ALA A 27 39.50 23.53 -1.55
N PRO A 28 40.79 23.26 -1.84
CA PRO A 28 41.45 23.67 -3.06
C PRO A 28 41.45 22.55 -4.10
N GLU A 29 40.59 22.62 -5.10
CA GLU A 29 40.68 21.78 -6.30
C GLU A 29 39.87 22.43 -7.43
N LEU A 30 40.41 23.51 -8.01
CA LEU A 30 39.93 24.15 -9.23
C LEU A 30 41.01 25.12 -9.74
N VAL A 31 42.22 24.61 -9.95
CA VAL A 31 43.26 25.29 -10.73
C VAL A 31 43.59 24.39 -11.92
N ALA A 32 42.69 24.38 -12.90
CA ALA A 32 42.97 23.99 -14.28
C ALA A 32 41.72 24.30 -15.08
N LEU A 33 41.59 25.56 -15.55
CA LEU A 33 40.88 26.00 -16.76
C LEU A 33 40.76 27.53 -16.69
N ASN A 34 41.62 28.22 -17.46
CA ASN A 34 41.66 29.68 -17.60
C ASN A 34 40.37 30.19 -18.29
N ILE A 35 39.28 30.37 -17.54
CA ILE A 35 38.04 30.96 -18.03
C ILE A 35 37.83 32.33 -17.34
N PRO A 36 37.70 33.44 -18.09
CA PRO A 36 37.58 34.77 -17.49
C PRO A 36 36.29 34.94 -16.66
N PRO A 37 36.35 35.64 -15.50
CA PRO A 37 35.28 35.71 -14.49
C PRO A 37 33.98 36.38 -14.99
N SER A 38 34.00 37.07 -16.13
CA SER A 38 32.79 37.65 -16.75
C SER A 38 31.89 36.61 -17.43
N ARG A 39 32.42 35.47 -17.90
CA ARG A 39 31.62 34.42 -18.57
C ARG A 39 31.01 33.41 -17.61
N ALA A 40 31.67 33.11 -16.49
CA ALA A 40 31.16 32.19 -15.46
C ALA A 40 29.90 32.73 -14.74
N SER A 41 29.87 34.04 -14.47
CA SER A 41 28.74 34.69 -13.78
C SER A 41 27.48 34.84 -14.64
N VAL A 42 27.65 34.88 -15.97
CA VAL A 42 26.56 34.85 -16.95
C VAL A 42 26.04 33.42 -17.14
N ALA A 43 26.92 32.41 -17.21
CA ALA A 43 26.53 31.00 -17.31
C ALA A 43 25.79 30.49 -16.05
N LEU A 44 26.20 30.93 -14.86
CA LEU A 44 25.52 30.62 -13.58
C LEU A 44 24.14 31.31 -13.47
N ARG A 45 24.00 32.54 -13.98
CA ARG A 45 22.70 33.23 -14.06
C ARG A 45 21.79 32.61 -15.11
N ALA A 46 22.32 32.20 -16.26
CA ALA A 46 21.56 31.52 -17.31
C ALA A 46 21.08 30.14 -16.88
N THR A 47 21.91 29.36 -16.16
CA THR A 47 21.51 28.05 -15.60
C THR A 47 20.52 28.20 -14.45
N SER A 48 20.69 29.16 -13.53
CA SER A 48 19.69 29.47 -12.48
C SER A 48 18.34 29.90 -13.07
N ASN A 49 18.36 30.76 -14.10
CA ASN A 49 17.12 31.19 -14.77
C ASN A 49 16.49 30.04 -15.56
N SER A 50 17.28 29.22 -16.27
CA SER A 50 16.82 28.01 -16.96
C SER A 50 16.18 27.01 -16.00
N TRP A 51 16.78 26.76 -14.83
CA TRP A 51 16.21 25.93 -13.77
C TRP A 51 14.89 26.50 -13.22
N LYS A 52 14.79 27.83 -13.05
CA LYS A 52 13.53 28.48 -12.64
C LYS A 52 12.46 28.37 -13.72
N THR A 53 12.77 28.58 -14.99
CA THR A 53 11.81 28.39 -16.10
C THR A 53 11.43 26.93 -16.31
N GLN A 54 12.36 25.97 -16.20
CA GLN A 54 12.05 24.53 -16.26
C GLN A 54 11.17 24.09 -15.09
N LYS A 55 11.42 24.58 -13.87
CA LYS A 55 10.58 24.31 -12.69
C LYS A 55 9.18 24.89 -12.85
N VAL A 56 9.06 26.13 -13.34
CA VAL A 56 7.76 26.78 -13.62
C VAL A 56 7.02 26.09 -14.76
N ASN A 57 7.71 25.66 -15.82
CA ASN A 57 7.10 24.95 -16.95
C ASN A 57 6.71 23.52 -16.59
N GLY A 58 7.50 22.81 -15.77
CA GLY A 58 7.16 21.50 -15.22
C GLY A 58 5.92 21.57 -14.32
N ILE A 59 5.82 22.56 -13.42
CA ILE A 59 4.63 22.79 -12.59
C ILE A 59 3.41 23.14 -13.45
N LYS A 60 3.58 23.96 -14.51
CA LYS A 60 2.49 24.27 -15.46
C LYS A 60 2.05 23.04 -16.23
N HIS A 61 2.98 22.17 -16.65
CA HIS A 61 2.67 20.95 -17.38
C HIS A 61 1.96 19.92 -16.48
N ILE A 62 2.45 19.71 -15.26
CA ILE A 62 1.78 18.87 -14.25
C ILE A 62 0.38 19.40 -13.96
N ARG A 63 0.22 20.71 -13.75
CA ARG A 63 -1.11 21.33 -13.58
C ARG A 63 -2.02 21.14 -14.80
N ARG A 64 -1.48 21.16 -16.03
CA ARG A 64 -2.24 20.93 -17.27
C ARG A 64 -2.65 19.47 -17.40
N THR A 65 -1.74 18.53 -17.10
CA THR A 65 -2.02 17.10 -17.11
C THR A 65 -3.03 16.72 -16.04
N ILE A 66 -2.87 17.22 -14.81
CA ILE A 66 -3.87 17.08 -13.73
C ILE A 66 -5.22 17.66 -14.15
N ARG A 67 -5.25 18.86 -14.76
CA ARG A 67 -6.50 19.45 -15.26
C ARG A 67 -7.15 18.61 -16.37
N LEU A 68 -6.37 18.01 -17.26
CA LEU A 68 -6.89 17.15 -18.34
C LEU A 68 -7.40 15.83 -17.78
N LEU A 69 -6.67 15.21 -16.85
CA LEU A 69 -7.05 13.98 -16.17
C LEU A 69 -8.31 14.20 -15.31
N MET A 70 -8.38 15.30 -14.57
CA MET A 70 -9.58 15.73 -13.83
C MET A 70 -10.73 16.09 -14.76
N LYS A 71 -10.50 16.79 -15.88
CA LYS A 71 -11.56 17.09 -16.85
C LYS A 71 -12.13 15.81 -17.45
N ASN A 72 -11.30 14.82 -17.78
CA ASN A 72 -11.74 13.55 -18.33
C ASN A 72 -12.47 12.70 -17.28
N LEU A 73 -11.95 12.61 -16.05
CA LEU A 73 -12.62 11.90 -14.94
C LEU A 73 -13.96 12.55 -14.56
N LEU A 74 -14.01 13.89 -14.50
CA LEU A 74 -15.23 14.64 -14.17
C LEU A 74 -16.24 14.66 -15.33
N ALA A 75 -15.79 14.68 -16.58
CA ALA A 75 -16.68 14.56 -17.74
C ALA A 75 -17.35 13.17 -17.79
N GLN A 76 -16.59 12.11 -17.48
CA GLN A 76 -17.12 10.75 -17.37
C GLN A 76 -18.07 10.60 -16.17
N SER A 77 -17.78 11.22 -15.01
CA SER A 77 -18.67 11.18 -13.84
C SER A 77 -19.95 12.02 -14.00
N ALA A 78 -19.85 13.21 -14.61
CA ALA A 78 -20.99 14.12 -14.81
C ALA A 78 -21.99 13.58 -15.86
N MET A 79 -21.51 12.92 -16.91
CA MET A 79 -22.37 12.25 -17.89
C MET A 79 -23.15 11.07 -17.29
N SER A 80 -22.57 10.35 -16.32
CA SER A 80 -23.23 9.22 -15.68
C SER A 80 -24.26 9.62 -14.61
N PHE A 81 -24.16 10.82 -14.02
CA PHE A 81 -24.96 11.23 -12.85
C PHE A 81 -26.14 12.16 -13.20
N SER A 82 -26.11 12.84 -14.36
CA SER A 82 -27.14 13.82 -14.75
C SER A 82 -28.51 13.20 -15.08
N GLY A 83 -28.63 11.87 -15.25
CA GLY A 83 -29.89 11.21 -15.63
C GLY A 83 -30.45 11.63 -17.01
N LYS A 84 -29.86 12.65 -17.66
CA LYS A 84 -30.04 12.97 -19.06
C LYS A 84 -29.27 11.95 -19.89
N GLN A 85 -29.89 10.80 -20.14
CA GLN A 85 -29.55 10.02 -21.32
C GLN A 85 -29.79 10.91 -22.54
N THR A 86 -28.75 11.58 -23.03
CA THR A 86 -28.72 11.92 -24.44
C THR A 86 -28.69 10.58 -25.18
N ALA A 87 -29.56 10.40 -26.17
CA ALA A 87 -29.77 9.17 -26.94
C ALA A 87 -28.51 8.66 -27.71
N HIS A 88 -27.32 9.16 -27.39
CA HIS A 88 -26.04 8.84 -28.02
C HIS A 88 -24.90 8.49 -27.07
N ALA A 89 -25.12 8.40 -25.75
CA ALA A 89 -24.12 7.83 -24.86
C ALA A 89 -24.06 6.31 -25.07
N ARG A 90 -23.03 5.83 -25.80
CA ARG A 90 -22.76 4.38 -25.95
C ARG A 90 -22.79 3.71 -24.56
N PRO A 91 -23.47 2.56 -24.39
CA PRO A 91 -23.46 1.86 -23.13
C PRO A 91 -22.01 1.57 -22.72
N ALA A 92 -21.67 1.90 -21.48
CA ALA A 92 -20.35 1.66 -20.92
C ALA A 92 -20.04 0.16 -21.04
N ASN A 93 -19.04 -0.20 -21.85
CA ASN A 93 -18.68 -1.59 -22.08
C ASN A 93 -17.59 -2.03 -21.08
N PRO A 94 -17.88 -2.96 -20.15
CA PRO A 94 -16.92 -3.41 -19.14
C PRO A 94 -15.61 -3.95 -19.73
N ALA A 95 -15.66 -4.58 -20.92
CA ALA A 95 -14.46 -5.08 -21.59
C ALA A 95 -13.52 -3.95 -22.01
N ASN A 96 -14.06 -2.81 -22.44
CA ASN A 96 -13.27 -1.63 -22.80
C ASN A 96 -12.64 -0.98 -21.56
N HIS A 97 -13.38 -0.91 -20.45
CA HIS A 97 -12.85 -0.41 -19.17
C HIS A 97 -11.66 -1.25 -18.71
N ARG A 98 -11.78 -2.58 -18.75
CA ARG A 98 -10.71 -3.50 -18.33
C ARG A 98 -9.45 -3.34 -19.16
N ARG A 99 -9.56 -3.23 -20.50
CA ARG A 99 -8.42 -2.97 -21.39
C ARG A 99 -7.75 -1.62 -21.09
N MET A 100 -8.54 -0.57 -20.91
CA MET A 100 -8.05 0.76 -20.56
C MET A 100 -7.33 0.76 -19.21
N LEU A 101 -7.91 0.14 -18.19
CA LEU A 101 -7.33 0.06 -16.85
C LEU A 101 -6.03 -0.74 -16.83
N PHE A 102 -5.96 -1.83 -17.61
CA PHE A 102 -4.72 -2.60 -17.76
C PHE A 102 -3.61 -1.74 -18.36
N ALA A 103 -3.88 -1.08 -19.50
CA ALA A 103 -2.92 -0.18 -20.15
C ALA A 103 -2.49 0.98 -19.24
N ALA A 104 -3.45 1.61 -18.55
CA ALA A 104 -3.19 2.70 -17.63
C ALA A 104 -2.37 2.25 -16.41
N SER A 105 -2.62 1.05 -15.87
CA SER A 105 -1.85 0.52 -14.75
C SER A 105 -0.43 0.12 -15.17
N CYS A 106 -0.24 -0.48 -16.35
CA CYS A 106 1.09 -0.71 -16.89
C CYS A 106 1.87 0.59 -17.09
N ALA A 107 1.22 1.62 -17.66
CA ALA A 107 1.82 2.94 -17.84
C ALA A 107 2.16 3.60 -16.49
N ALA A 108 1.29 3.50 -15.48
CA ALA A 108 1.55 4.04 -14.14
C ALA A 108 2.72 3.33 -13.45
N SER A 109 2.82 2.00 -13.56
CA SER A 109 3.96 1.24 -13.02
C SER A 109 5.26 1.58 -13.75
N LEU A 110 5.25 1.70 -15.08
CA LEU A 110 6.43 2.13 -15.85
C LEU A 110 6.85 3.56 -15.49
N LEU A 111 5.91 4.49 -15.38
CA LEU A 111 6.20 5.86 -14.97
C LEU A 111 6.80 5.91 -13.57
N THR A 112 6.25 5.13 -12.63
CA THR A 112 6.77 5.04 -11.26
C THR A 112 8.19 4.47 -11.25
N LEU A 113 8.45 3.46 -12.07
CA LEU A 113 9.79 2.87 -12.21
C LEU A 113 10.79 3.90 -12.76
N ILE A 114 10.45 4.59 -13.84
CA ILE A 114 11.31 5.62 -14.44
C ILE A 114 11.61 6.73 -13.43
N LEU A 115 10.59 7.23 -12.72
CA LEU A 115 10.77 8.26 -11.70
C LEU A 115 11.65 7.77 -10.54
N THR A 116 11.46 6.52 -10.10
CA THR A 116 12.24 5.93 -9.01
C THR A 116 13.70 5.75 -9.40
N VAL A 117 13.97 5.24 -10.60
CA VAL A 117 15.34 5.08 -11.13
C VAL A 117 16.03 6.42 -11.36
N ALA A 118 15.30 7.42 -11.88
CA ALA A 118 15.82 8.77 -12.06
C ALA A 118 16.13 9.44 -10.71
N ALA A 119 15.23 9.31 -9.73
CA ALA A 119 15.43 9.84 -8.38
C ALA A 119 16.56 9.12 -7.62
N ALA A 120 16.83 7.85 -7.92
CA ALA A 120 17.95 7.11 -7.34
C ALA A 120 19.33 7.64 -7.77
N GLN A 121 19.39 8.53 -8.77
CA GLN A 121 20.62 9.25 -9.14
C GLN A 121 20.92 10.45 -8.24
N LEU A 122 19.95 10.87 -7.40
CA LEU A 122 20.17 11.92 -6.41
C LEU A 122 21.12 11.44 -5.32
N PRO A 123 21.80 12.36 -4.60
CA PRO A 123 22.56 12.00 -3.41
C PRO A 123 21.67 11.21 -2.44
N LEU A 124 22.12 10.02 -2.06
CA LEU A 124 21.42 9.20 -1.09
C LEU A 124 21.61 9.79 0.30
N PHE A 125 20.52 9.90 1.05
CA PHE A 125 20.56 10.20 2.47
C PHE A 125 21.36 9.16 3.25
N ASP A 126 21.23 7.88 2.85
CA ASP A 126 21.94 6.74 3.45
C ASP A 126 22.68 5.94 2.36
N SER A 127 23.97 5.65 2.60
CA SER A 127 24.85 4.94 1.66
C SER A 127 24.80 3.41 1.76
N SER A 128 24.00 2.83 2.64
CA SER A 128 23.83 1.38 2.83
C SER A 128 23.62 0.57 1.54
N PRO A 129 22.88 1.05 0.51
CA PRO A 129 22.73 0.29 -0.73
C PRO A 129 24.06 0.06 -1.45
N LYS A 130 25.02 0.99 -1.29
CA LYS A 130 26.36 0.88 -1.89
C LYS A 130 27.23 -0.18 -1.22
N ILE A 131 26.92 -0.60 0.00
CA ILE A 131 27.65 -1.65 0.72
C ILE A 131 27.28 -3.03 0.16
N LEU A 132 25.98 -3.26 -0.09
CA LEU A 132 25.49 -4.54 -0.65
C LEU A 132 25.66 -4.62 -2.17
N LEU A 133 25.58 -3.48 -2.86
CA LEU A 133 25.71 -3.35 -4.31
C LEU A 133 26.95 -2.53 -4.67
N SER A 134 28.12 -2.94 -4.16
CA SER A 134 29.39 -2.26 -4.40
C SER A 134 29.67 -2.11 -5.90
N PRO A 135 30.11 -0.93 -6.36
CA PRO A 135 30.59 -0.76 -7.73
C PRO A 135 31.74 -1.77 -7.96
N GLY A 136 31.67 -2.51 -9.07
CA GLY A 136 32.76 -3.41 -9.43
C GLY A 136 34.04 -2.61 -9.67
N THR A 137 35.21 -3.20 -9.45
CA THR A 137 36.52 -2.58 -9.67
C THR A 137 36.89 -2.40 -11.15
N GLY A 138 36.05 -2.85 -12.07
CA GLY A 138 36.25 -2.75 -13.53
C GLY A 138 35.63 -1.50 -14.16
N PRO A 139 35.86 -1.27 -15.48
CA PRO A 139 35.24 -0.17 -16.20
C PRO A 139 33.72 -0.22 -16.08
N ALA A 140 33.08 0.95 -15.89
CA ALA A 140 31.64 1.06 -15.65
C ALA A 140 30.83 0.62 -16.89
N THR A 141 30.53 -0.68 -16.98
CA THR A 141 29.57 -1.21 -17.94
C THR A 141 28.16 -1.01 -17.40
N PHE A 142 27.26 -0.47 -18.23
CA PHE A 142 25.87 -0.28 -17.84
C PHE A 142 25.20 -1.64 -17.60
N SER A 143 24.73 -1.87 -16.37
CA SER A 143 23.92 -3.04 -16.00
C SER A 143 22.52 -2.59 -15.59
N LEU A 144 21.52 -2.99 -16.38
CA LEU A 144 20.11 -2.74 -16.06
C LEU A 144 19.72 -3.39 -14.74
N ARG A 145 20.15 -4.64 -14.50
CA ARG A 145 19.87 -5.39 -13.25
C ARG A 145 20.36 -4.64 -12.03
N ARG A 146 21.62 -4.16 -12.06
CA ARG A 146 22.20 -3.36 -10.99
C ARG A 146 21.48 -2.03 -10.80
N THR A 147 21.14 -1.36 -11.90
CA THR A 147 20.44 -0.07 -11.85
C THR A 147 19.07 -0.22 -11.18
N LEU A 148 18.32 -1.27 -11.54
CA LEU A 148 17.03 -1.59 -10.92
C LEU A 148 17.20 -1.96 -9.44
N ALA A 149 18.11 -2.88 -9.13
CA ALA A 149 18.40 -3.32 -7.77
C ALA A 149 18.77 -2.14 -6.85
N SER A 150 19.65 -1.26 -7.32
CA SER A 150 20.07 -0.06 -6.60
C SER A 150 18.94 0.93 -6.37
N ALA A 151 18.01 1.07 -7.32
CA ALA A 151 16.87 1.99 -7.19
C ALA A 151 15.80 1.51 -6.17
N VAL A 152 15.69 0.19 -5.95
CA VAL A 152 14.64 -0.39 -5.11
C VAL A 152 15.11 -0.85 -3.73
N LEU A 153 16.41 -0.97 -3.51
CA LEU A 153 16.98 -1.31 -2.20
C LEU A 153 16.90 -0.10 -1.25
N ARG A 154 15.75 0.08 -0.60
CA ARG A 154 15.47 1.14 0.39
C ARG A 154 14.64 0.61 1.55
N TRP A 155 14.89 1.12 2.75
CA TRP A 155 14.06 0.86 3.95
C TRP A 155 13.84 -0.65 4.18
N ASP A 156 12.60 -1.10 4.36
CA ASP A 156 12.26 -2.52 4.59
C ASP A 156 12.71 -3.48 3.46
N ALA A 157 13.09 -2.99 2.28
CA ALA A 157 13.66 -3.84 1.21
C ALA A 157 14.91 -4.58 1.68
N PHE A 158 15.67 -4.00 2.62
CA PHE A 158 16.85 -4.66 3.18
C PHE A 158 16.46 -5.95 3.90
N HIS A 159 15.44 -5.91 4.75
CA HIS A 159 14.95 -7.10 5.45
C HIS A 159 14.34 -8.12 4.49
N PHE A 160 13.48 -7.68 3.55
CA PHE A 160 12.87 -8.62 2.60
C PHE A 160 13.91 -9.29 1.69
N ALA A 161 14.89 -8.53 1.19
CA ALA A 161 15.96 -9.07 0.36
C ALA A 161 16.91 -9.98 1.16
N HIS A 162 17.22 -9.64 2.41
CA HIS A 162 18.06 -10.46 3.27
C HIS A 162 17.39 -11.80 3.58
N ILE A 163 16.12 -11.78 4.02
CA ILE A 163 15.34 -13.00 4.25
C ILE A 163 15.23 -13.83 2.95
N ALA A 164 15.01 -13.18 1.81
CA ALA A 164 14.93 -13.88 0.53
C ALA A 164 16.24 -14.57 0.15
N LYS A 165 17.40 -14.00 0.50
CA LYS A 165 18.70 -14.54 0.12
C LYS A 165 19.27 -15.52 1.15
N GLU A 166 19.29 -15.13 2.42
CA GLU A 166 19.99 -15.84 3.49
C GLU A 166 19.01 -16.56 4.46
N GLY A 167 17.71 -16.28 4.36
CA GLY A 167 16.73 -16.74 5.35
C GLY A 167 16.65 -15.83 6.58
N TYR A 168 15.92 -16.26 7.62
CA TYR A 168 15.85 -15.51 8.88
C TYR A 168 17.14 -15.73 9.67
N VAL A 169 17.96 -14.68 9.79
CA VAL A 169 19.22 -14.73 10.53
C VAL A 169 19.13 -13.88 11.79
N TYR A 170 18.47 -12.74 11.72
CA TYR A 170 18.38 -11.80 12.84
C TYR A 170 17.01 -11.84 13.53
N GLU A 171 16.99 -11.62 14.85
CA GLU A 171 15.78 -11.64 15.67
C GLU A 171 14.71 -10.63 15.17
N HIS A 172 15.13 -9.42 14.77
CA HIS A 172 14.20 -8.40 14.28
C HIS A 172 13.56 -8.75 12.92
N GLU A 173 14.15 -9.66 12.13
CA GLU A 173 13.61 -10.05 10.83
C GLU A 173 12.29 -10.80 10.92
N TRP A 174 12.02 -11.43 12.08
CA TRP A 174 10.77 -12.15 12.34
C TRP A 174 9.53 -11.22 12.43
N ALA A 175 9.72 -9.90 12.41
CA ALA A 175 8.63 -8.95 12.17
C ALA A 175 8.15 -8.92 10.70
N PHE A 176 8.99 -9.37 9.76
CA PHE A 176 8.72 -9.39 8.33
C PHE A 176 8.30 -10.80 7.90
N PHE A 177 7.16 -10.91 7.22
CA PHE A 177 6.56 -12.20 6.91
C PHE A 177 7.17 -12.81 5.62
N PRO A 178 7.14 -14.16 5.47
CA PRO A 178 7.92 -14.86 4.46
C PRO A 178 7.37 -14.77 3.02
N GLY A 179 6.15 -14.29 2.80
CA GLY A 179 5.49 -14.31 1.49
C GLY A 179 6.22 -13.49 0.43
N VAL A 180 6.58 -12.24 0.75
CA VAL A 180 7.34 -11.38 -0.17
C VAL A 180 8.76 -11.91 -0.40
N PRO A 181 9.55 -12.25 0.65
CA PRO A 181 10.86 -12.87 0.46
C PRO A 181 10.84 -14.13 -0.40
N SER A 182 9.84 -15.01 -0.20
CA SER A 182 9.70 -16.25 -0.99
C SER A 182 9.42 -15.94 -2.46
N LEU A 183 8.54 -14.96 -2.74
CA LEU A 183 8.26 -14.52 -4.10
C LEU A 183 9.50 -13.90 -4.77
N MET A 184 10.26 -13.07 -4.03
CA MET A 184 11.52 -12.49 -4.49
C MET A 184 12.54 -13.57 -4.86
N ARG A 185 12.73 -14.57 -4.00
CA ARG A 185 13.62 -15.72 -4.25
C ARG A 185 13.18 -16.51 -5.48
N ALA A 186 11.90 -16.87 -5.58
CA ALA A 186 11.36 -17.67 -6.67
C ALA A 186 11.51 -16.96 -8.04
N LEU A 187 11.14 -15.69 -8.11
CA LEU A 187 11.27 -14.91 -9.34
C LEU A 187 12.73 -14.60 -9.69
N GLY A 188 13.58 -14.36 -8.68
CA GLY A 188 15.03 -14.23 -8.87
C GLY A 188 15.68 -15.50 -9.41
N ALA A 189 15.27 -16.67 -8.93
CA ALA A 189 15.75 -17.96 -9.44
C ALA A 189 15.29 -18.20 -10.89
N LEU A 190 14.03 -17.89 -11.20
CA LEU A 190 13.48 -18.03 -12.55
C LEU A 190 14.25 -17.18 -13.58
N LEU A 191 14.70 -15.98 -13.21
CA LEU A 191 15.50 -15.10 -14.06
C LEU A 191 16.86 -15.70 -14.46
N ARG A 192 17.36 -16.69 -13.72
CA ARG A 192 18.65 -17.33 -14.01
C ARG A 192 18.55 -18.61 -14.82
N VAL A 193 17.36 -19.21 -14.91
CA VAL A 193 17.11 -20.43 -15.72
C VAL A 193 17.63 -20.30 -17.16
N PRO A 194 17.43 -19.19 -17.88
CA PRO A 194 17.94 -19.06 -19.25
C PRO A 194 19.47 -18.93 -19.37
N THR A 195 20.15 -18.63 -18.26
CA THR A 195 21.60 -18.34 -18.22
C THR A 195 22.41 -19.37 -17.44
N ALA A 196 21.76 -20.38 -16.88
CA ALA A 196 22.42 -21.39 -16.07
C ALA A 196 23.11 -22.43 -16.96
N SER A 197 24.43 -22.54 -16.82
CA SER A 197 25.15 -23.73 -17.25
C SER A 197 24.73 -24.91 -16.36
N VAL A 198 24.34 -26.02 -16.99
CA VAL A 198 23.93 -27.25 -16.31
C VAL A 198 25.06 -27.70 -15.38
N GLY A 199 24.81 -27.74 -14.06
CA GLY A 199 25.71 -28.40 -13.10
C GLY A 199 26.29 -27.54 -11.96
N SER A 200 26.01 -26.24 -11.85
CA SER A 200 26.44 -25.43 -10.69
C SER A 200 25.28 -25.04 -9.77
N PRO A 201 25.34 -25.27 -8.44
CA PRO A 201 24.37 -24.72 -7.51
C PRO A 201 24.52 -23.19 -7.51
N GLN A 202 23.66 -22.50 -8.26
CA GLN A 202 23.72 -21.05 -8.38
C GLN A 202 23.18 -20.39 -7.11
N GLN A 203 24.10 -19.88 -6.28
CA GLN A 203 23.73 -18.94 -5.23
C GLN A 203 23.13 -17.67 -5.86
N LEU A 204 21.94 -17.28 -5.39
CA LEU A 204 21.27 -16.06 -5.81
C LEU A 204 22.08 -14.83 -5.38
N SER A 205 22.33 -13.92 -6.32
CA SER A 205 22.94 -12.63 -5.99
C SER A 205 21.89 -11.66 -5.46
N TRP A 206 22.33 -10.61 -4.77
CA TRP A 206 21.47 -9.51 -4.33
C TRP A 206 20.68 -8.88 -5.48
N GLU A 207 21.30 -8.75 -6.65
CA GLU A 207 20.66 -8.17 -7.83
C GLU A 207 19.47 -9.02 -8.31
N ASP A 208 19.57 -10.37 -8.31
CA ASP A 208 18.45 -11.21 -8.79
C ASP A 208 17.28 -11.20 -7.81
N VAL A 209 17.57 -11.23 -6.51
CA VAL A 209 16.55 -11.17 -5.45
C VAL A 209 15.77 -9.85 -5.53
N LEU A 210 16.48 -8.73 -5.71
CA LEU A 210 15.87 -7.41 -5.81
C LEU A 210 15.06 -7.24 -7.10
N VAL A 211 15.59 -7.70 -8.25
CA VAL A 211 14.84 -7.70 -9.52
C VAL A 211 13.63 -8.65 -9.44
N GLY A 212 13.76 -9.79 -8.77
CA GLY A 212 12.63 -10.67 -8.43
C GLY A 212 11.54 -9.94 -7.65
N GLY A 213 11.92 -9.06 -6.72
CA GLY A 213 10.99 -8.15 -6.04
C GLY A 213 10.31 -7.15 -6.96
N VAL A 214 11.05 -6.56 -7.92
CA VAL A 214 10.45 -5.69 -8.95
C VAL A 214 9.42 -6.44 -9.78
N LEU A 215 9.73 -7.67 -10.20
CA LEU A 215 8.77 -8.51 -10.93
C LEU A 215 7.55 -8.86 -10.06
N GLY A 216 7.77 -9.20 -8.79
CA GLY A 216 6.68 -9.46 -7.84
C GLY A 216 5.76 -8.26 -7.65
N SER A 217 6.31 -7.04 -7.69
CA SER A 217 5.51 -5.81 -7.59
C SER A 217 4.55 -5.58 -8.77
N MET A 218 4.74 -6.27 -9.91
CA MET A 218 3.83 -6.21 -11.07
C MET A 218 2.46 -6.83 -10.79
N LEU A 219 2.31 -7.59 -9.70
CA LEU A 219 0.99 -8.01 -9.19
C LEU A 219 0.07 -6.82 -8.90
N SER A 220 0.63 -5.63 -8.63
CA SER A 220 -0.12 -4.38 -8.50
C SER A 220 -0.97 -4.03 -9.72
N VAL A 221 -0.56 -4.44 -10.93
CA VAL A 221 -1.37 -4.22 -12.16
C VAL A 221 -2.70 -4.96 -12.08
N HIS A 222 -2.68 -6.18 -11.56
CA HIS A 222 -3.87 -6.99 -11.42
C HIS A 222 -4.79 -6.47 -10.31
N SER A 223 -4.23 -5.91 -9.23
CA SER A 223 -5.03 -5.35 -8.13
C SER A 223 -6.01 -4.25 -8.57
N VAL A 224 -5.64 -3.43 -9.57
CA VAL A 224 -6.49 -2.36 -10.13
C VAL A 224 -7.68 -2.93 -10.89
N LEU A 225 -7.45 -3.99 -11.68
CA LEU A 225 -8.50 -4.68 -12.42
C LEU A 225 -9.47 -5.37 -11.46
N THR A 226 -8.95 -6.00 -10.41
CA THR A 226 -9.81 -6.65 -9.42
C THR A 226 -10.61 -5.67 -8.60
N LEU A 227 -10.07 -4.49 -8.29
CA LEU A 227 -10.88 -3.42 -7.70
C LEU A 227 -12.05 -3.02 -8.60
N TYR A 228 -11.87 -3.04 -9.93
CA TYR A 228 -12.95 -2.76 -10.87
C TYR A 228 -14.02 -3.84 -10.78
N ASP A 229 -13.62 -5.11 -10.88
CA ASP A 229 -14.53 -6.26 -10.84
C ASP A 229 -15.26 -6.34 -9.49
N LEU A 230 -14.57 -6.14 -8.38
CA LEU A 230 -15.14 -6.07 -7.03
C LEU A 230 -16.14 -4.92 -6.88
N THR A 231 -15.79 -3.73 -7.37
CA THR A 231 -16.70 -2.57 -7.27
C THR A 231 -17.93 -2.77 -8.16
N LEU A 232 -17.76 -3.38 -9.33
CA LEU A 232 -18.86 -3.70 -10.23
C LEU A 232 -19.80 -4.73 -9.61
N GLU A 233 -19.26 -5.79 -9.01
CA GLU A 233 -20.03 -6.82 -8.31
C GLU A 233 -20.81 -6.24 -7.12
N LEU A 234 -20.16 -5.43 -6.28
CA LEU A 234 -20.78 -4.90 -5.06
C LEU A 234 -21.77 -3.76 -5.30
N LEU A 235 -21.54 -2.91 -6.31
CA LEU A 235 -22.30 -1.68 -6.52
C LEU A 235 -23.13 -1.66 -7.81
N GLY A 236 -22.96 -2.63 -8.71
CA GLY A 236 -23.72 -2.75 -9.96
C GLY A 236 -23.51 -1.60 -10.97
N SER A 237 -22.56 -0.70 -10.73
CA SER A 237 -22.33 0.50 -11.54
C SER A 237 -20.96 0.50 -12.22
N PRO A 238 -20.90 0.32 -13.57
CA PRO A 238 -19.63 0.39 -14.32
C PRO A 238 -18.90 1.72 -14.19
N SER A 239 -19.63 2.82 -14.02
CA SER A 239 -19.05 4.17 -13.86
C SER A 239 -18.37 4.34 -12.50
N VAL A 240 -18.98 3.86 -11.42
CA VAL A 240 -18.39 3.92 -10.08
C VAL A 240 -17.18 2.97 -9.99
N ALA A 241 -17.30 1.77 -10.59
CA ALA A 241 -16.19 0.83 -10.70
C ALA A 241 -15.00 1.43 -11.45
N LEU A 242 -15.25 2.06 -12.60
CA LEU A 242 -14.20 2.73 -13.35
C LEU A 242 -13.56 3.86 -12.55
N LEU A 243 -14.37 4.69 -11.88
CA LEU A 243 -13.88 5.81 -11.09
C LEU A 243 -12.99 5.35 -9.93
N ALA A 244 -13.45 4.38 -9.13
CA ALA A 244 -12.67 3.84 -8.02
C ALA A 244 -11.34 3.23 -8.51
N SER A 245 -11.36 2.46 -9.60
CA SER A 245 -10.14 1.89 -10.17
C SER A 245 -9.20 2.93 -10.75
N MET A 246 -9.69 3.99 -11.38
CA MET A 246 -8.85 5.09 -11.84
C MET A 246 -8.18 5.83 -10.68
N LEU A 247 -8.91 6.05 -9.57
CA LEU A 247 -8.33 6.65 -8.37
C LEU A 247 -7.27 5.75 -7.73
N SER A 248 -7.39 4.42 -7.85
CA SER A 248 -6.36 3.47 -7.41
C SER A 248 -5.06 3.50 -8.19
N LEU A 249 -5.04 4.17 -9.35
CA LEU A 249 -3.80 4.46 -10.06
C LEU A 249 -2.90 5.47 -9.32
N LEU A 250 -3.45 6.17 -8.32
CA LEU A 250 -2.78 7.22 -7.54
C LEU A 250 -2.61 6.80 -6.07
N PRO A 251 -1.85 5.72 -5.76
CA PRO A 251 -1.58 5.34 -4.38
C PRO A 251 -0.69 6.38 -3.69
N SER A 252 -0.83 6.52 -2.37
CA SER A 252 -0.04 7.48 -1.59
C SER A 252 1.44 7.09 -1.44
N SER A 253 1.82 5.84 -1.75
CA SER A 253 3.22 5.40 -1.87
C SER A 253 3.41 4.53 -3.12
N PRO A 254 3.61 5.13 -4.31
CA PRO A 254 3.71 4.39 -5.56
C PRO A 254 4.92 3.45 -5.62
N ALA A 255 6.08 3.84 -5.07
CA ALA A 255 7.30 3.03 -5.13
C ALA A 255 7.11 1.68 -4.43
N THR A 256 6.59 1.66 -3.20
CA THR A 256 6.32 0.43 -2.45
C THR A 256 5.19 -0.40 -3.07
N PHE A 257 4.21 0.26 -3.70
CA PHE A 257 3.07 -0.43 -4.31
C PHE A 257 3.37 -1.03 -5.69
N ARG A 258 4.18 -0.37 -6.52
CA ARG A 258 4.32 -0.69 -7.96
C ARG A 258 5.70 -1.15 -8.41
N VAL A 259 6.74 -0.95 -7.60
CA VAL A 259 8.13 -1.10 -8.06
C VAL A 259 9.00 -1.89 -7.09
N ALA A 260 8.91 -1.65 -5.79
CA ALA A 260 9.77 -2.31 -4.82
C ALA A 260 9.24 -3.71 -4.43
N GLY A 261 10.15 -4.60 -4.04
CA GLY A 261 9.83 -5.92 -3.46
C GLY A 261 9.27 -5.78 -2.06
N TYR A 262 8.01 -5.37 -1.97
CA TYR A 262 7.34 -4.93 -0.75
C TYR A 262 5.99 -5.64 -0.57
N THR A 263 5.42 -5.54 0.64
CA THR A 263 4.21 -6.30 0.99
C THR A 263 2.95 -5.80 0.31
N GLU A 264 2.92 -4.55 -0.15
CA GLU A 264 1.69 -3.91 -0.62
C GLU A 264 1.16 -4.52 -1.90
N ALA A 265 2.01 -4.82 -2.88
CA ALA A 265 1.58 -5.42 -4.13
C ALA A 265 0.99 -6.82 -3.91
N LEU A 266 1.71 -7.69 -3.21
CA LEU A 266 1.28 -9.06 -2.92
C LEU A 266 0.04 -9.07 -2.01
N PHE A 267 0.02 -8.25 -0.96
CA PHE A 267 -1.11 -8.18 -0.05
C PHE A 267 -2.37 -7.63 -0.73
N ALA A 268 -2.27 -6.53 -1.48
CA ALA A 268 -3.42 -5.99 -2.21
C ALA A 268 -3.91 -6.98 -3.27
N TRP A 269 -2.98 -7.61 -3.99
CA TRP A 269 -3.31 -8.68 -4.92
C TRP A 269 -4.06 -9.79 -4.20
N CYS A 270 -3.53 -10.45 -3.17
CA CYS A 270 -4.21 -11.57 -2.51
C CYS A 270 -5.48 -11.19 -1.73
N SER A 271 -5.54 -9.98 -1.16
CA SER A 271 -6.72 -9.51 -0.41
C SER A 271 -7.89 -9.21 -1.33
N TYR A 272 -7.61 -8.71 -2.54
CA TYR A 272 -8.63 -8.39 -3.53
C TYR A 272 -8.87 -9.54 -4.53
N LEU A 273 -7.80 -10.24 -4.94
CA LEU A 273 -7.61 -11.20 -6.05
C LEU A 273 -6.94 -12.54 -5.61
N ALA A 274 -7.23 -13.70 -6.22
CA ALA A 274 -6.25 -14.69 -6.70
C ALA A 274 -6.89 -15.98 -7.28
N ILE A 275 -6.49 -16.27 -8.52
CA ILE A 275 -6.78 -17.41 -9.43
C ILE A 275 -8.15 -17.28 -10.14
N GLU A 276 -8.15 -17.28 -11.49
CA GLU A 276 -9.35 -17.09 -12.34
C GLU A 276 -10.14 -15.76 -12.20
N GLY A 277 -9.51 -14.68 -11.74
CA GLY A 277 -10.12 -13.34 -11.78
C GLY A 277 -11.07 -13.03 -10.62
N SER A 278 -11.00 -13.79 -9.52
CA SER A 278 -11.69 -13.48 -8.27
C SER A 278 -10.71 -13.62 -7.11
N GLY A 279 -10.77 -12.80 -6.06
CA GLY A 279 -9.94 -13.00 -4.85
C GLY A 279 -10.65 -12.78 -3.58
N GLY A 280 -9.93 -12.79 -2.45
CA GLY A 280 -10.51 -12.89 -1.12
C GLY A 280 -11.86 -12.17 -0.95
N MET A 281 -11.85 -10.84 -1.09
CA MET A 281 -13.08 -10.04 -0.97
C MET A 281 -14.12 -10.27 -2.08
N LEU A 282 -13.68 -10.49 -3.33
CA LEU A 282 -14.58 -10.78 -4.46
C LEU A 282 -15.17 -12.19 -4.39
N TYR A 283 -14.43 -13.17 -3.88
CA TYR A 283 -14.90 -14.52 -3.57
C TYR A 283 -15.90 -14.48 -2.42
N CYS A 284 -15.68 -13.65 -1.39
CA CYS A 284 -16.71 -13.41 -0.38
C CYS A 284 -17.99 -12.83 -1.00
N ALA A 285 -17.87 -11.87 -1.94
CA ALA A 285 -19.02 -11.31 -2.65
C ALA A 285 -19.78 -12.36 -3.49
N LYS A 286 -19.05 -13.33 -4.06
CA LYS A 286 -19.58 -14.47 -4.82
C LYS A 286 -19.92 -15.70 -3.96
N GLU A 287 -19.85 -15.59 -2.63
CA GLU A 287 -20.09 -16.67 -1.67
C GLU A 287 -19.17 -17.92 -1.82
N GLN A 288 -17.98 -17.74 -2.41
CA GLN A 288 -16.96 -18.78 -2.59
C GLN A 288 -15.97 -18.81 -1.41
N TRP A 289 -16.45 -19.20 -0.23
CA TRP A 289 -15.74 -19.01 1.05
C TRP A 289 -14.39 -19.73 1.17
N LEU A 290 -14.25 -20.94 0.63
CA LEU A 290 -12.99 -21.69 0.70
C LEU A 290 -11.88 -21.01 -0.10
N PHE A 291 -12.19 -20.57 -1.33
CA PHE A 291 -11.26 -19.82 -2.17
C PHE A 291 -10.93 -18.46 -1.52
N ALA A 292 -11.93 -17.80 -0.92
CA ALA A 292 -11.69 -16.57 -0.16
C ALA A 292 -10.69 -16.77 0.98
N ALA A 293 -10.87 -17.82 1.79
CA ALA A 293 -9.99 -18.16 2.91
C ALA A 293 -8.57 -18.48 2.43
N PHE A 294 -8.43 -19.22 1.33
CA PHE A 294 -7.12 -19.50 0.72
C PHE A 294 -6.42 -18.21 0.26
N SER A 295 -7.12 -17.34 -0.47
CA SER A 295 -6.55 -16.05 -0.90
C SER A 295 -6.13 -15.19 0.31
N PHE A 296 -6.96 -15.13 1.36
CA PHE A 296 -6.65 -14.39 2.58
C PHE A 296 -5.49 -15.00 3.38
N MET A 297 -5.36 -16.33 3.42
CA MET A 297 -4.21 -17.02 4.00
C MET A 297 -2.92 -16.61 3.25
N VAL A 298 -2.92 -16.65 1.92
CA VAL A 298 -1.76 -16.19 1.13
C VAL A 298 -1.48 -14.70 1.39
N ALA A 299 -2.51 -13.86 1.50
CA ALA A 299 -2.33 -12.44 1.87
C ALA A 299 -1.67 -12.29 3.26
N ALA A 300 -2.08 -13.10 4.25
CA ALA A 300 -1.51 -13.10 5.59
C ALA A 300 -0.04 -13.56 5.64
N THR A 301 0.46 -14.26 4.62
CA THR A 301 1.92 -14.50 4.47
C THR A 301 2.72 -13.23 4.13
N SER A 302 2.06 -12.12 3.78
CA SER A 302 2.76 -10.86 3.46
C SER A 302 2.94 -9.96 4.68
N ARG A 303 2.05 -10.04 5.68
CA ARG A 303 2.03 -9.17 6.86
C ARG A 303 1.08 -9.69 7.94
N SER A 304 1.36 -9.33 9.19
CA SER A 304 0.52 -9.63 10.35
C SER A 304 -0.93 -9.14 10.22
N ASN A 305 -1.15 -7.95 9.65
CA ASN A 305 -2.49 -7.39 9.48
C ASN A 305 -3.43 -8.25 8.60
N GLY A 306 -2.91 -9.24 7.89
CA GLY A 306 -3.73 -10.19 7.13
C GLY A 306 -4.68 -11.03 7.98
N ILE A 307 -4.40 -11.21 9.27
CA ILE A 307 -5.31 -11.93 10.19
C ILE A 307 -6.70 -11.27 10.25
N PHE A 308 -6.78 -9.94 10.08
CA PHE A 308 -8.03 -9.20 10.12
C PHE A 308 -8.91 -9.44 8.88
N LEU A 309 -8.39 -10.08 7.84
CA LEU A 309 -9.18 -10.49 6.67
C LEU A 309 -10.16 -11.62 7.02
N ALA A 310 -9.91 -12.40 8.08
CA ALA A 310 -10.87 -13.36 8.62
C ALA A 310 -12.21 -12.69 8.99
N GLY A 311 -12.18 -11.39 9.32
CA GLY A 311 -13.38 -10.59 9.56
C GLY A 311 -14.37 -10.58 8.39
N PHE A 312 -13.92 -10.70 7.13
CA PHE A 312 -14.81 -10.80 5.98
C PHE A 312 -15.58 -12.13 5.94
N ILE A 313 -14.91 -13.22 6.31
CA ILE A 313 -15.53 -14.55 6.40
C ILE A 313 -16.54 -14.58 7.54
N LEU A 314 -16.15 -14.10 8.72
CA LEU A 314 -17.03 -14.00 9.89
C LEU A 314 -18.22 -13.08 9.61
N TYR A 315 -17.99 -11.95 8.94
CA TYR A 315 -19.08 -11.05 8.56
C TYR A 315 -20.07 -11.76 7.62
N GLY A 316 -19.59 -12.42 6.57
CA GLY A 316 -20.45 -13.08 5.59
C GLY A 316 -21.22 -14.29 6.12
N LEU A 317 -20.57 -15.16 6.91
CA LEU A 317 -21.16 -16.41 7.40
C LEU A 317 -21.93 -16.26 8.72
N ILE A 318 -21.63 -15.24 9.53
CA ILE A 318 -22.20 -15.08 10.88
C ILE A 318 -22.94 -13.75 11.00
N ALA A 319 -22.25 -12.61 10.79
CA ALA A 319 -22.84 -11.30 11.07
C ALA A 319 -23.97 -10.94 10.10
N GLU A 320 -23.81 -11.16 8.81
CA GLU A 320 -24.80 -10.82 7.79
C GLU A 320 -26.09 -11.66 7.89
N PRO A 321 -26.03 -13.00 8.10
CA PRO A 321 -27.23 -13.78 8.44
C PRO A 321 -27.93 -13.29 9.71
N PHE A 322 -27.15 -12.99 10.76
CA PHE A 322 -27.68 -12.46 12.01
C PHE A 322 -28.38 -11.10 11.81
N LEU A 323 -27.77 -10.19 11.05
CA LEU A 323 -28.33 -8.89 10.67
C LEU A 323 -29.61 -9.00 9.81
N LYS A 324 -29.80 -10.14 9.14
CA LYS A 324 -31.00 -10.46 8.34
C LYS A 324 -32.03 -11.30 9.11
N HIS A 325 -31.91 -11.40 10.44
CA HIS A 325 -32.74 -12.25 11.30
C HIS A 325 -32.78 -13.74 10.89
N ARG A 326 -31.73 -14.24 10.21
CA ARG A 326 -31.57 -15.65 9.87
C ARG A 326 -30.85 -16.38 11.00
N LYS A 327 -31.27 -17.62 11.29
CA LYS A 327 -30.58 -18.47 12.28
C LYS A 327 -29.21 -18.89 11.75
N VAL A 328 -28.18 -18.78 12.59
CA VAL A 328 -26.84 -19.30 12.31
C VAL A 328 -26.77 -20.73 12.85
N ASN A 329 -26.60 -21.69 11.95
CA ASN A 329 -26.48 -23.10 12.33
C ASN A 329 -25.08 -23.39 12.88
N LEU A 330 -24.96 -24.34 13.82
CA LEU A 330 -23.67 -24.75 14.39
C LEU A 330 -22.65 -25.16 13.31
N GLY A 331 -23.09 -25.86 12.26
CA GLY A 331 -22.24 -26.23 11.14
C GLY A 331 -21.65 -25.02 10.40
N SER A 332 -22.44 -23.97 10.17
CA SER A 332 -21.96 -22.71 9.55
C SER A 332 -20.97 -21.99 10.46
N ALA A 333 -21.18 -22.02 11.78
CA ALA A 333 -20.25 -21.46 12.76
C ALA A 333 -18.91 -22.22 12.77
N ILE A 334 -18.94 -23.56 12.81
CA ILE A 334 -17.73 -24.40 12.74
C ILE A 334 -16.99 -24.15 11.42
N TYR A 335 -17.72 -24.10 10.31
CA TYR A 335 -17.14 -23.79 9.00
C TYR A 335 -16.47 -22.41 8.97
N ALA A 336 -17.11 -21.38 9.49
CA ALA A 336 -16.54 -20.03 9.58
C ALA A 336 -15.28 -19.98 10.46
N VAL A 337 -15.27 -20.70 11.58
CA VAL A 337 -14.10 -20.82 12.47
C VAL A 337 -12.95 -21.55 11.77
N ALA A 338 -13.22 -22.67 11.11
CA ALA A 338 -12.20 -23.42 10.38
C ALA A 338 -11.55 -22.58 9.27
N LEU A 339 -12.36 -21.88 8.48
CA LEU A 339 -11.85 -20.97 7.44
C LEU A 339 -11.09 -19.77 8.04
N SER A 340 -11.55 -19.22 9.17
CA SER A 340 -10.84 -18.13 9.85
C SER A 340 -9.49 -18.59 10.40
N ALA A 341 -9.43 -19.81 10.97
CA ALA A 341 -8.19 -20.42 11.43
C ALA A 341 -7.19 -20.61 10.28
N MET A 342 -7.67 -20.99 9.09
CA MET A 342 -6.84 -21.05 7.88
C MET A 342 -6.21 -19.70 7.56
N VAL A 343 -6.96 -18.59 7.63
CA VAL A 343 -6.43 -17.23 7.41
C VAL A 343 -5.37 -16.84 8.45
N VAL A 344 -5.56 -17.22 9.72
CA VAL A 344 -4.64 -16.91 10.82
C VAL A 344 -3.40 -17.81 10.83
N SER A 345 -3.46 -18.97 10.18
CA SER A 345 -2.41 -20.00 10.21
C SER A 345 -0.99 -19.51 9.85
N PRO A 346 -0.75 -18.59 8.89
CA PRO A 346 0.61 -18.14 8.60
C PRO A 346 1.24 -17.34 9.75
N PHE A 347 0.43 -16.57 10.48
CA PHE A 347 0.87 -15.85 11.67
C PHE A 347 1.27 -16.85 12.77
N VAL A 348 0.43 -17.83 13.04
CA VAL A 348 0.70 -18.88 14.05
C VAL A 348 1.94 -19.68 13.68
N TYR A 349 2.08 -20.06 12.41
CA TYR A 349 3.25 -20.78 11.92
C TYR A 349 4.55 -20.00 12.13
N LEU A 350 4.56 -18.71 11.81
CA LEU A 350 5.74 -17.86 12.01
C LEU A 350 6.11 -17.74 13.50
N GLN A 351 5.09 -17.52 14.35
CA GLN A 351 5.26 -17.43 15.80
C GLN A 351 5.79 -18.72 16.40
N TYR A 352 5.23 -19.87 15.99
CA TYR A 352 5.67 -21.19 16.43
C TYR A 352 7.10 -21.50 15.96
N SER A 353 7.42 -21.20 14.69
CA SER A 353 8.77 -21.43 14.15
C SER A 353 9.81 -20.60 14.90
N ALA A 354 9.50 -19.35 15.23
CA ALA A 354 10.40 -18.52 16.05
C ALA A 354 10.54 -19.07 17.46
N TYR A 355 9.43 -19.49 18.09
CA TYR A 355 9.46 -20.08 19.42
C TYR A 355 10.37 -21.32 19.47
N ARG A 356 10.32 -22.17 18.44
CA ARG A 356 11.24 -23.31 18.32
C ARG A 356 12.70 -22.85 18.33
N VAL A 357 13.05 -21.90 17.47
CA VAL A 357 14.43 -21.40 17.33
C VAL A 357 14.94 -20.71 18.60
N PHE A 358 14.14 -19.85 19.23
CA PHE A 358 14.62 -18.98 20.31
C PHE A 358 14.31 -19.47 21.73
N CYS A 359 13.25 -20.27 21.92
CA CYS A 359 12.79 -20.68 23.25
C CYS A 359 12.98 -22.17 23.53
N ALA A 360 12.79 -23.03 22.53
CA ALA A 360 12.86 -24.49 22.72
C ALA A 360 14.24 -25.06 22.39
N ASP A 361 14.83 -24.63 21.27
CA ASP A 361 16.05 -25.20 20.70
C ASP A 361 17.28 -24.28 20.90
N GLY A 362 17.08 -23.10 21.51
CA GLY A 362 18.13 -22.10 21.77
C GLY A 362 18.92 -22.39 23.05
N SER A 363 20.23 -22.12 23.03
CA SER A 363 21.11 -22.31 24.20
C SER A 363 20.81 -21.35 25.36
N GLU A 364 20.37 -20.14 25.03
CA GLU A 364 19.87 -19.14 25.99
C GLU A 364 18.50 -18.65 25.50
N PRO A 365 17.41 -18.89 26.26
CA PRO A 365 16.09 -18.44 25.88
C PRO A 365 16.02 -16.92 25.75
N ALA A 366 15.37 -16.44 24.68
CA ALA A 366 15.15 -15.01 24.51
C ALA A 366 14.20 -14.44 25.60
N PRO A 367 14.32 -13.16 26.01
CA PRO A 367 13.54 -12.60 27.12
C PRO A 367 12.01 -12.65 26.95
N TRP A 368 11.52 -12.76 25.71
CA TRP A 368 10.09 -12.85 25.44
C TRP A 368 9.53 -14.27 25.59
N CYS A 369 10.38 -15.28 25.76
CA CYS A 369 9.97 -16.67 26.02
C CYS A 369 9.26 -16.81 27.38
N ASP A 370 9.61 -15.98 28.37
CA ASP A 370 9.05 -16.01 29.73
C ASP A 370 7.69 -15.29 29.86
N SER A 371 7.24 -14.63 28.79
CA SER A 371 5.95 -13.92 28.81
C SER A 371 4.77 -14.90 28.78
N LEU A 372 3.63 -14.53 29.39
CA LEU A 372 2.43 -15.37 29.46
C LEU A 372 1.96 -15.86 28.08
N LEU A 373 2.13 -15.02 27.06
CA LEU A 373 1.89 -15.36 25.65
C LEU A 373 3.14 -14.97 24.85
N PRO A 374 4.12 -15.91 24.70
CA PRO A 374 5.35 -15.66 23.97
C PRO A 374 5.09 -15.19 22.55
N SER A 375 5.62 -14.02 22.21
CA SER A 375 5.40 -13.44 20.89
C SER A 375 6.62 -12.71 20.36
N ILE A 376 7.35 -13.37 19.44
CA ILE A 376 8.45 -12.72 18.72
C ILE A 376 7.97 -11.47 17.98
N TYR A 377 6.79 -11.51 17.36
CA TYR A 377 6.26 -10.36 16.63
C TYR A 377 6.04 -9.16 17.56
N SER A 378 5.34 -9.35 18.67
CA SER A 378 5.07 -8.27 19.63
C SER A 378 6.34 -7.75 20.27
N TYR A 379 7.27 -8.66 20.61
CA TYR A 379 8.57 -8.31 21.15
C TYR A 379 9.39 -7.51 20.15
N ALA A 380 9.49 -7.95 18.90
CA ALA A 380 10.26 -7.25 17.87
C ALA A 380 9.68 -5.85 17.60
N GLN A 381 8.36 -5.74 17.45
CA GLN A 381 7.64 -4.47 17.31
C GLN A 381 7.95 -3.51 18.47
N SER A 382 7.92 -4.01 19.72
CA SER A 382 8.22 -3.20 20.90
C SER A 382 9.71 -2.85 21.02
N LYS A 383 10.61 -3.82 20.90
CA LYS A 383 12.04 -3.67 21.18
C LYS A 383 12.78 -2.89 20.11
N TYR A 384 12.54 -3.21 18.84
CA TYR A 384 13.31 -2.62 17.73
C TYR A 384 12.64 -1.41 17.10
N TRP A 385 11.29 -1.32 17.19
CA TRP A 385 10.55 -0.22 16.58
C TRP A 385 9.75 0.61 17.57
N ASN A 386 9.79 0.34 18.88
CA ASN A 386 9.03 1.06 19.91
C ASN A 386 7.52 1.17 19.61
N VAL A 387 6.96 0.17 18.93
CA VAL A 387 5.54 0.10 18.60
C VAL A 387 4.76 -0.37 19.83
N GLY A 388 3.62 0.28 20.09
CA GLY A 388 2.70 -0.04 21.17
C GLY A 388 1.60 1.00 21.28
N PHE A 389 0.60 0.74 22.13
CA PHE A 389 -0.52 1.65 22.33
C PHE A 389 -0.02 3.03 22.80
N LEU A 390 -0.34 4.07 22.03
CA LEU A 390 0.03 5.47 22.22
C LEU A 390 1.53 5.77 22.32
N ARG A 391 2.43 4.80 22.13
CA ARG A 391 3.89 5.04 22.21
C ARG A 391 4.40 6.02 21.16
N TYR A 392 3.72 6.08 20.02
CA TYR A 392 4.07 7.00 18.94
C TYR A 392 3.58 8.44 19.17
N TRP A 393 2.68 8.67 20.13
CA TRP A 393 2.06 9.97 20.41
C TRP A 393 3.01 10.90 21.19
N THR A 394 4.05 11.34 20.50
CA THR A 394 5.04 12.30 21.01
C THR A 394 5.10 13.51 20.09
N LEU A 395 5.45 14.68 20.64
CA LEU A 395 5.50 15.93 19.85
C LEU A 395 6.53 15.85 18.71
N GLN A 396 7.60 15.08 18.89
CA GLN A 396 8.63 14.86 17.85
C GLN A 396 8.05 14.17 16.61
N GLN A 397 7.00 13.35 16.77
CA GLN A 397 6.38 12.59 15.70
C GLN A 397 5.28 13.36 14.97
N LEU A 398 4.96 14.59 15.38
CA LEU A 398 3.94 15.42 14.75
C LEU A 398 4.09 15.54 13.21
N PRO A 399 5.30 15.69 12.63
CA PRO A 399 5.45 15.68 11.18
C PRO A 399 4.91 14.40 10.52
N ASN A 400 5.11 13.23 11.13
CA ASN A 400 4.64 11.95 10.61
C ASN A 400 3.12 11.78 10.72
N PHE A 401 2.51 12.32 11.78
CA PHE A 401 1.05 12.43 11.86
C PHE A 401 0.50 13.33 10.74
N LEU A 402 1.14 14.47 10.47
CA LEU A 402 0.73 15.38 9.40
C LEU A 402 0.88 14.74 8.00
N LEU A 403 1.93 13.94 7.79
CA LEU A 403 2.13 13.17 6.57
C LEU A 403 1.03 12.12 6.37
N GLY A 404 0.68 11.37 7.42
CA GLY A 404 -0.38 10.36 7.38
C GLY A 404 -1.81 10.91 7.44
N ALA A 405 -1.99 12.19 7.75
CA ALA A 405 -3.31 12.78 7.98
C ALA A 405 -4.27 12.72 6.78
N PRO A 406 -3.86 12.98 5.51
CA PRO A 406 -4.79 13.00 4.39
C PRO A 406 -5.54 11.68 4.13
N PRO A 407 -4.88 10.49 4.04
CA PRO A 407 -5.60 9.23 3.90
C PRO A 407 -6.38 8.84 5.16
N LEU A 408 -5.88 9.15 6.36
CA LEU A 408 -6.62 8.89 7.61
C LEU A 408 -7.90 9.72 7.67
N ALA A 409 -7.83 11.02 7.39
CA ALA A 409 -8.98 11.91 7.38
C ALA A 409 -10.02 11.47 6.36
N LEU A 410 -9.60 11.04 5.16
CA LEU A 410 -10.51 10.49 4.15
C LEU A 410 -11.24 9.24 4.68
N LEU A 411 -10.49 8.27 5.21
CA LEU A 411 -11.03 7.00 5.67
C LEU A 411 -11.92 7.16 6.90
N PHE A 412 -11.51 7.95 7.89
CA PHE A 412 -12.34 8.26 9.05
C PHE A 412 -13.61 9.01 8.66
N ALA A 413 -13.52 10.02 7.79
CA ALA A 413 -14.70 10.75 7.35
C ALA A 413 -15.71 9.83 6.64
N TYR A 414 -15.23 8.98 5.73
CA TYR A 414 -16.07 8.05 5.00
C TYR A 414 -16.66 6.95 5.89
N THR A 415 -15.84 6.27 6.69
CA THR A 415 -16.30 5.20 7.60
C THR A 415 -17.27 5.73 8.65
N LEU A 416 -17.08 6.95 9.14
CA LEU A 416 -18.01 7.60 10.06
C LEU A 416 -19.33 7.99 9.37
N HIS A 417 -19.26 8.52 8.15
CA HIS A 417 -20.44 8.79 7.33
C HIS A 417 -21.24 7.52 7.06
N TYR A 418 -20.58 6.46 6.57
CA TYR A 418 -21.18 5.15 6.32
C TYR A 418 -21.79 4.55 7.59
N SER A 419 -21.08 4.63 8.71
CA SER A 419 -21.55 4.09 9.99
C SER A 419 -22.84 4.76 10.44
N ARG A 420 -22.91 6.09 10.34
CA ARG A 420 -24.11 6.87 10.72
C ARG A 420 -25.27 6.66 9.76
N ALA A 421 -25.01 6.62 8.46
CA ALA A 421 -26.04 6.62 7.43
C ALA A 421 -26.55 5.22 7.05
N ALA A 422 -25.71 4.18 7.17
CA ALA A 422 -26.05 2.82 6.73
C ALA A 422 -25.92 1.75 7.82
N LEU A 423 -24.83 1.74 8.60
CA LEU A 423 -24.58 0.65 9.56
C LEU A 423 -25.44 0.74 10.83
N ILE A 424 -25.46 1.90 11.51
CA ILE A 424 -26.22 2.11 12.75
C ILE A 424 -27.73 1.92 12.53
N PRO A 425 -28.35 2.43 11.44
CA PRO A 425 -29.75 2.14 11.16
C PRO A 425 -30.06 0.63 11.03
N ARG A 426 -29.19 -0.13 10.35
CA ARG A 426 -29.34 -1.60 10.25
C ARG A 426 -29.25 -2.28 11.61
N LEU A 427 -28.30 -1.86 12.45
CA LEU A 427 -28.15 -2.38 13.82
C LEU A 427 -29.33 -2.01 14.72
N ARG A 428 -29.87 -0.79 14.60
CA ARG A 428 -31.06 -0.38 15.35
C ARG A 428 -32.28 -1.18 14.93
N ALA A 429 -32.48 -1.39 13.62
CA ALA A 429 -33.57 -2.19 13.09
C ALA A 429 -33.59 -3.60 13.68
N LEU A 430 -32.41 -4.20 13.92
CA LEU A 430 -32.26 -5.51 14.58
C LEU A 430 -32.77 -5.50 16.04
N ILE A 431 -32.57 -4.40 16.77
CA ILE A 431 -32.95 -4.27 18.19
C ILE A 431 -34.44 -3.90 18.33
N THR A 432 -34.96 -3.07 17.43
CA THR A 432 -36.32 -2.53 17.52
C THR A 432 -37.38 -3.43 16.88
N SER A 433 -37.01 -4.41 16.07
CA SER A 433 -37.96 -5.34 15.46
C SER A 433 -38.48 -6.36 16.48
N SER A 434 -39.68 -6.09 17.01
CA SER A 434 -40.47 -7.10 17.73
C SER A 434 -40.99 -8.16 16.74
N PRO A 435 -40.95 -9.47 17.05
CA PRO A 435 -41.34 -10.54 16.12
C PRO A 435 -42.87 -10.71 16.00
N ALA A 436 -43.66 -9.64 16.00
CA ALA A 436 -45.11 -9.72 15.93
C ALA A 436 -45.75 -8.71 14.95
N SER A 437 -46.52 -9.29 14.01
CA SER A 437 -47.46 -8.66 13.07
C SER A 437 -46.82 -7.81 11.96
N GLY A 438 -47.00 -8.09 10.66
CA GLY A 438 -48.23 -8.51 10.00
C GLY A 438 -48.61 -7.42 8.99
N LYS A 439 -48.42 -7.70 7.68
CA LYS A 439 -48.95 -6.99 6.52
C LYS A 439 -48.94 -5.44 6.57
N SER A 440 -48.00 -4.81 5.89
CA SER A 440 -48.17 -3.42 5.43
C SER A 440 -47.69 -3.26 3.99
N ASN A 441 -48.65 -3.29 3.07
CA ASN A 441 -48.70 -2.60 1.79
C ASN A 441 -47.35 -2.24 1.13
N GLU A 442 -46.78 -3.19 0.39
CA GLU A 442 -45.95 -2.88 -0.77
C GLU A 442 -46.84 -2.30 -1.88
N SER A 443 -47.22 -1.04 -1.76
CA SER A 443 -47.51 -0.21 -2.92
C SER A 443 -47.50 1.27 -2.55
N ARG A 444 -46.83 2.05 -3.41
CA ARG A 444 -46.87 3.51 -3.52
C ARG A 444 -46.11 4.31 -2.45
N ASN A 445 -44.78 4.25 -2.55
CA ASN A 445 -43.98 5.47 -2.54
C ASN A 445 -42.72 5.30 -3.39
N GLU A 446 -42.92 5.11 -4.70
CA GLU A 446 -41.88 5.32 -5.73
C GLU A 446 -41.64 6.84 -5.86
N GLY A 447 -40.98 7.40 -4.84
CA GLY A 447 -40.51 8.78 -4.79
C GLY A 447 -39.00 8.79 -4.61
N ARG A 448 -38.27 8.34 -5.65
CA ARG A 448 -36.86 8.59 -6.00
C ARG A 448 -36.00 9.35 -4.95
N ALA A 449 -35.75 8.76 -3.78
CA ALA A 449 -34.55 9.06 -3.02
C ALA A 449 -33.47 8.11 -3.56
N THR A 450 -32.68 8.57 -4.54
CA THR A 450 -31.52 7.80 -5.00
C THR A 450 -30.55 7.70 -3.83
N THR A 451 -30.63 6.61 -3.04
CA THR A 451 -29.65 6.30 -2.01
C THR A 451 -28.27 6.25 -2.65
N SER A 452 -27.32 6.97 -2.07
CA SER A 452 -25.94 7.02 -2.57
C SER A 452 -25.40 5.60 -2.82
N PRO A 453 -24.74 5.34 -3.97
CA PRO A 453 -24.12 4.04 -4.22
C PRO A 453 -23.04 3.71 -3.18
N PHE A 454 -22.47 4.73 -2.53
CA PHE A 454 -21.45 4.57 -1.49
C PHE A 454 -22.04 4.19 -0.11
N LEU A 455 -23.35 4.05 0.00
CA LEU A 455 -24.03 3.57 1.21
C LEU A 455 -24.57 2.14 1.05
N HIS A 456 -24.18 1.43 -0.02
CA HIS A 456 -24.64 0.08 -0.28
C HIS A 456 -24.31 -0.87 0.90
N PRO A 457 -25.24 -1.72 1.37
CA PRO A 457 -25.02 -2.62 2.51
C PRO A 457 -23.82 -3.57 2.36
N ALA A 458 -23.47 -3.94 1.13
CA ALA A 458 -22.34 -4.83 0.86
C ALA A 458 -20.96 -4.18 1.16
N LEU A 459 -20.90 -2.85 1.33
CA LEU A 459 -19.68 -2.15 1.73
C LEU A 459 -19.39 -2.22 3.24
N ALA A 460 -20.32 -2.72 4.05
CA ALA A 460 -20.20 -2.77 5.50
C ALA A 460 -18.94 -3.47 6.02
N PRO A 461 -18.57 -4.70 5.59
CA PRO A 461 -17.36 -5.36 6.07
C PRO A 461 -16.09 -4.58 5.71
N HIS A 462 -16.07 -3.89 4.57
CA HIS A 462 -14.95 -3.06 4.16
C HIS A 462 -14.84 -1.78 4.99
N ALA A 463 -15.97 -1.14 5.33
CA ALA A 463 -15.98 0.04 6.19
C ALA A 463 -15.54 -0.32 7.63
N ILE A 464 -15.99 -1.46 8.16
CA ILE A 464 -15.57 -1.98 9.47
C ILE A 464 -14.06 -2.29 9.46
N HIS A 465 -13.58 -3.01 8.45
CA HIS A 465 -12.16 -3.31 8.30
C HIS A 465 -11.32 -2.03 8.20
N ALA A 466 -11.74 -1.07 7.38
CA ALA A 466 -11.03 0.20 7.22
C ALA A 466 -10.98 1.00 8.52
N LEU A 467 -12.10 1.05 9.28
CA LEU A 467 -12.13 1.73 10.59
C LEU A 467 -11.19 1.04 11.58
N LEU A 468 -11.23 -0.29 11.68
CA LEU A 468 -10.34 -1.07 12.54
C LEU A 468 -8.86 -0.80 12.21
N MET A 469 -8.51 -0.82 10.92
CA MET A 469 -7.15 -0.55 10.47
C MET A 469 -6.72 0.90 10.73
N CYS A 470 -7.62 1.88 10.54
CA CYS A 470 -7.32 3.27 10.88
C CYS A 470 -7.07 3.47 12.37
N LEU A 471 -7.86 2.82 13.24
CA LEU A 471 -7.67 2.87 14.68
C LEU A 471 -6.33 2.22 15.09
N LEU A 472 -6.01 1.05 14.52
CA LEU A 472 -4.73 0.39 14.75
C LEU A 472 -3.56 1.28 14.33
N LEU A 473 -3.60 1.84 13.12
CA LEU A 473 -2.53 2.69 12.59
C LEU A 473 -2.37 4.00 13.37
N LEU A 474 -3.47 4.56 13.87
CA LEU A 474 -3.46 5.80 14.62
C LEU A 474 -2.97 5.61 16.06
N PHE A 475 -3.35 4.51 16.72
CA PHE A 475 -3.13 4.35 18.16
C PHE A 475 -2.08 3.31 18.54
N ALA A 476 -1.77 2.35 17.66
CA ALA A 476 -0.92 1.20 17.99
C ALA A 476 0.13 0.90 16.91
N SER A 477 0.47 1.87 16.06
CA SER A 477 1.51 1.74 15.04
C SER A 477 2.17 3.10 14.76
N HIS A 478 3.26 3.08 14.00
CA HIS A 478 3.76 4.28 13.35
C HIS A 478 2.73 4.79 12.34
N THR A 479 2.13 5.95 12.63
CA THR A 479 0.92 6.44 11.94
C THR A 479 1.12 6.65 10.44
N GLN A 480 2.31 7.07 10.03
CA GLN A 480 2.68 7.33 8.64
C GLN A 480 2.62 6.07 7.73
N ILE A 481 2.67 4.86 8.31
CA ILE A 481 2.48 3.59 7.59
C ILE A 481 1.16 3.58 6.80
N VAL A 482 0.16 4.38 7.21
CA VAL A 482 -1.08 4.57 6.45
C VAL A 482 -0.86 4.97 4.99
N LEU A 483 0.21 5.70 4.66
CA LEU A 483 0.55 6.11 3.30
C LEU A 483 0.84 4.90 2.37
N ARG A 484 1.24 3.78 2.95
CA ARG A 484 1.43 2.51 2.24
C ARG A 484 0.20 1.61 2.40
N PHE A 485 -0.33 1.51 3.61
CA PHE A 485 -1.41 0.58 3.94
C PHE A 485 -2.76 0.99 3.32
N ALA A 486 -3.05 2.28 3.19
CA ALA A 486 -4.30 2.76 2.57
C ALA A 486 -4.43 2.30 1.12
N ALA A 487 -3.32 2.15 0.39
CA ALA A 487 -3.34 1.66 -0.98
C ALA A 487 -3.83 0.20 -1.10
N THR A 488 -3.75 -0.55 0.01
CA THR A 488 -4.17 -1.95 0.10
C THR A 488 -5.55 -2.13 0.73
N MET A 489 -6.36 -1.06 0.84
CA MET A 489 -7.79 -1.17 1.17
C MET A 489 -8.69 -0.63 0.03
N PRO A 490 -9.69 -1.38 -0.47
CA PRO A 490 -10.64 -0.88 -1.49
C PRO A 490 -11.43 0.32 -1.00
N CYS A 491 -11.71 0.34 0.31
CA CYS A 491 -12.43 1.41 0.99
C CYS A 491 -11.79 2.79 0.79
N THR A 492 -10.46 2.87 0.67
CA THR A 492 -9.74 4.13 0.36
C THR A 492 -10.23 4.74 -0.94
N TYR A 493 -10.40 3.91 -1.98
CA TYR A 493 -10.77 4.38 -3.31
C TYR A 493 -12.27 4.59 -3.45
N TRP A 494 -13.09 3.83 -2.72
CA TRP A 494 -14.52 4.13 -2.60
C TRP A 494 -14.76 5.42 -1.82
N ALA A 495 -14.02 5.67 -0.75
CA ALA A 495 -14.06 6.93 -0.01
C ALA A 495 -13.63 8.11 -0.90
N ALA A 496 -12.58 7.94 -1.71
CA ALA A 496 -12.15 8.96 -2.65
C ALA A 496 -13.19 9.22 -3.76
N ALA A 497 -13.84 8.17 -4.28
CA ALA A 497 -14.91 8.27 -5.25
C ALA A 497 -16.15 8.96 -4.66
N TRP A 498 -16.54 8.59 -3.42
CA TRP A 498 -17.57 9.27 -2.64
C TRP A 498 -17.29 10.76 -2.50
N LEU A 499 -16.06 11.11 -2.10
CA LEU A 499 -15.65 12.50 -1.94
C LEU A 499 -15.69 13.26 -3.28
N LEU A 500 -15.33 12.63 -4.40
CA LEU A 500 -15.36 13.27 -5.72
C LEU A 500 -16.79 13.47 -6.25
N VAL A 501 -17.69 12.52 -6.01
CA VAL A 501 -19.08 12.56 -6.49
C VAL A 501 -19.94 13.46 -5.62
N GLU A 502 -19.87 13.31 -4.29
CA GLU A 502 -20.77 14.02 -3.37
C GLU A 502 -20.18 15.32 -2.82
N ARG A 503 -18.84 15.45 -2.79
CA ARG A 503 -18.13 16.61 -2.24
C ARG A 503 -17.05 17.11 -3.20
N PRO A 504 -17.40 17.51 -4.44
CA PRO A 504 -16.46 17.67 -5.56
C PRO A 504 -15.32 18.67 -5.28
N ALA A 505 -15.51 19.69 -4.44
CA ALA A 505 -14.42 20.57 -4.04
C ALA A 505 -13.32 19.80 -3.28
N LEU A 506 -13.70 19.04 -2.25
CA LEU A 506 -12.78 18.23 -1.45
C LEU A 506 -12.20 17.07 -2.26
N GLY A 507 -13.01 16.43 -3.12
CA GLY A 507 -12.52 15.35 -3.99
C GLY A 507 -11.44 15.83 -4.96
N ARG A 508 -11.59 17.04 -5.53
CA ARG A 508 -10.55 17.66 -6.38
C ARG A 508 -9.26 17.95 -5.60
N TRP A 509 -9.36 18.39 -4.35
CA TRP A 509 -8.20 18.56 -3.47
C TRP A 509 -7.51 17.24 -3.17
N TRP A 510 -8.27 16.19 -2.87
CA TRP A 510 -7.73 14.86 -2.62
C TRP A 510 -6.98 14.32 -3.83
N VAL A 511 -7.56 14.41 -5.04
CA VAL A 511 -6.87 14.00 -6.28
C VAL A 511 -5.61 14.82 -6.51
N GLY A 512 -5.68 16.14 -6.32
CA GLY A 512 -4.52 17.03 -6.44
C GLY A 512 -3.40 16.65 -5.46
N TRP A 513 -3.76 16.37 -4.20
CA TRP A 513 -2.84 15.89 -3.19
C TRP A 513 -2.23 14.53 -3.58
N SER A 514 -3.03 13.53 -3.98
CA SER A 514 -2.54 12.21 -4.35
C SER A 514 -1.55 12.24 -5.51
N VAL A 515 -1.78 13.10 -6.52
CA VAL A 515 -0.84 13.25 -7.64
C VAL A 515 0.47 13.92 -7.18
N VAL A 516 0.38 15.03 -6.44
CA VAL A 516 1.57 15.77 -5.99
C VAL A 516 2.38 14.92 -5.01
N TRP A 517 1.71 14.35 -4.00
CA TRP A 517 2.32 13.51 -2.99
C TRP A 517 2.91 12.24 -3.61
N GLY A 518 2.20 11.55 -4.49
CA GLY A 518 2.75 10.34 -5.15
C GLY A 518 4.02 10.61 -5.96
N ALA A 519 4.13 11.79 -6.60
CA ALA A 519 5.37 12.18 -7.28
C ALA A 519 6.49 12.51 -6.28
N VAL A 520 6.17 13.26 -5.21
CA VAL A 520 7.12 13.61 -4.14
C VAL A 520 7.63 12.36 -3.44
N SER A 521 6.76 11.42 -3.09
CA SER A 521 7.12 10.18 -2.38
C SER A 521 8.06 9.29 -3.21
N CYS A 522 7.92 9.26 -4.54
CA CYS A 522 8.87 8.57 -5.42
C CYS A 522 10.27 9.21 -5.37
N VAL A 523 10.34 10.55 -5.32
CA VAL A 523 11.62 11.26 -5.20
C VAL A 523 12.25 11.02 -3.83
N LEU A 524 11.46 11.12 -2.75
CA LEU A 524 11.90 10.82 -1.40
C LEU A 524 12.45 9.39 -1.31
N TRP A 525 11.70 8.41 -1.85
CA TRP A 525 12.13 7.02 -1.92
C TRP A 525 13.46 6.87 -2.65
N GLY A 526 13.59 7.43 -3.87
CA GLY A 526 14.81 7.32 -4.68
C GLY A 526 16.04 7.87 -3.95
N ALA A 527 15.88 9.01 -3.28
CA ALA A 527 16.92 9.66 -2.45
C ALA A 527 17.16 9.00 -1.08
N PHE A 528 16.47 7.89 -0.77
CA PHE A 528 16.51 7.23 0.54
C PHE A 528 16.07 8.13 1.70
N LEU A 529 15.15 9.05 1.44
CA LEU A 529 14.43 9.83 2.44
C LEU A 529 13.11 9.14 2.79
N PRO A 530 12.59 9.32 4.02
CA PRO A 530 11.37 8.65 4.48
C PRO A 530 10.20 9.09 3.60
N PRO A 531 9.65 8.20 2.75
CA PRO A 531 8.60 8.55 1.81
C PRO A 531 7.21 8.29 2.38
N ALA A 532 7.15 7.57 3.51
CA ALA A 532 5.96 7.10 4.18
C ALA A 532 6.30 6.62 5.57
#